data_AF-A0A7S1VKH3-F1
#
_entry.id   AF-A0A7S1VKH3-F1
#
_cell.length_a   1.000
_cell.length_b   1.000
_cell.length_c   1.000
_cell.angle_alpha   90.00
_cell.angle_beta   90.00
_cell.angle_gamma   90.00
#
_symmetry.space_group_name_H-M   'P 1'
#
loop_
_entity.id
_entity.type
_entity.pdbx_description
1 polymer ?
#
loop_
_entity_poly.entity_id
_entity_poly.type
_entity_poly.pdbx_seq_one_letter_code
_entity_poly.pdbx_strand_id
1 'polypeptide(L)'
;GQTGPPPPPGGGPPRRLDEARALFWDDEHGGFFATGCDVQGDLLVRLKEDYDGAEPAGGSCLALAAARLAGWEEGRAADQLRTVARRTLAAFGTSLAKAPVTVPLAATAAWLLEQPPLHLILVVGSSAAAATRRDELLRRLREQPLPRYAYVLSVPAADLAATRAPTDSVVAAVPWLADSLPPLADEQDGVALCVCADFACRRPATTDDEVQQVLADLQ
;
A
#
# COMPACT_ATOMS: atom_id res chain seq x y z
N GLY A 1 -17.62 2.66 -29.69
CA GLY A 1 -16.58 3.56 -29.14
C GLY A 1 -16.70 3.51 -27.64
N GLN A 2 -15.83 2.76 -26.98
CA GLN A 2 -15.78 2.72 -25.52
C GLN A 2 -14.59 3.58 -25.12
N THR A 3 -14.88 4.72 -24.51
CA THR A 3 -13.89 5.58 -23.87
C THR A 3 -13.30 4.80 -22.72
N GLY A 4 -11.98 4.56 -22.76
CA GLY A 4 -11.24 3.93 -21.67
C GLY A 4 -11.44 4.68 -20.34
N PRO A 5 -11.11 4.03 -19.21
CA PRO A 5 -11.31 4.63 -17.89
C PRO A 5 -10.59 5.98 -17.80
N PRO A 6 -11.17 6.96 -17.08
CA PRO A 6 -10.51 8.24 -16.88
C PRO A 6 -9.16 8.02 -16.20
N PRO A 7 -8.11 8.79 -16.57
CA PRO A 7 -6.81 8.67 -15.95
C PRO A 7 -6.93 8.92 -14.43
N PRO A 8 -6.07 8.28 -13.61
CA PRO A 8 -6.12 8.41 -12.17
C PRO A 8 -5.95 9.88 -11.75
N PRO A 9 -6.64 10.33 -10.69
CA PRO A 9 -6.44 11.67 -10.15
C PRO A 9 -5.07 11.75 -9.47
N GLY A 10 -4.12 12.45 -10.09
CA GLY A 10 -2.80 12.72 -9.52
C GLY A 10 -1.71 12.62 -10.59
N GLY A 11 -0.96 13.70 -10.82
CA GLY A 11 0.07 13.81 -11.85
C GLY A 11 1.37 13.05 -11.58
N GLY A 12 1.29 11.86 -10.99
CA GLY A 12 2.41 10.93 -10.84
C GLY A 12 2.53 9.97 -12.03
N PRO A 13 3.63 9.20 -12.14
CA PRO A 13 3.74 8.14 -13.13
C PRO A 13 2.60 7.10 -12.94
N PRO A 14 2.07 6.53 -14.03
CA PRO A 14 0.98 5.56 -13.95
C PRO A 14 1.41 4.37 -13.09
N ARG A 15 0.55 3.95 -12.15
CA ARG A 15 0.83 2.77 -11.34
C ARG A 15 0.62 1.55 -12.24
N ARG A 16 1.39 0.48 -12.01
CA ARG A 16 1.15 -0.81 -12.69
C ARG A 16 -0.30 -1.30 -12.56
N LEU A 17 -0.97 -0.93 -11.47
CA LEU A 17 -2.40 -1.21 -11.29
C LEU A 17 -3.27 -0.46 -12.30
N ASP A 18 -2.93 0.78 -12.66
CA ASP A 18 -3.68 1.57 -13.64
C ASP A 18 -3.53 0.98 -15.04
N GLU A 19 -2.31 0.56 -15.41
CA GLU A 19 -2.04 -0.18 -16.65
C GLU A 19 -2.80 -1.51 -16.69
N ALA A 20 -2.77 -2.27 -15.59
CA ALA A 20 -3.52 -3.51 -15.48
C ALA A 20 -5.03 -3.29 -15.61
N ARG A 21 -5.55 -2.19 -15.04
CA ARG A 21 -6.97 -1.84 -15.20
C ARG A 21 -7.31 -1.50 -16.65
N ALA A 22 -6.44 -0.77 -17.35
CA ALA A 22 -6.67 -0.42 -18.75
C ALA A 22 -6.77 -1.66 -19.67
N LEU A 23 -6.00 -2.72 -19.39
CA LEU A 23 -5.94 -3.91 -20.25
C LEU A 23 -6.89 -5.03 -19.80
N PHE A 24 -7.04 -5.26 -18.51
CA PHE A 24 -7.62 -6.49 -17.98
C PHE A 24 -8.95 -6.30 -17.22
N TRP A 25 -9.34 -5.08 -16.87
CA TRP A 25 -10.52 -4.84 -16.04
C TRP A 25 -11.84 -5.19 -16.75
N ASP A 26 -12.78 -5.77 -16.01
CA ASP A 26 -14.18 -5.94 -16.43
C ASP A 26 -15.05 -4.86 -15.78
N ASP A 27 -15.46 -3.87 -16.58
CA ASP A 27 -16.31 -2.78 -16.10
C ASP A 27 -17.74 -3.23 -15.73
N GLU A 28 -18.24 -4.31 -16.34
CA GLU A 28 -19.59 -4.81 -16.13
C GLU A 28 -19.67 -5.65 -14.85
N HIS A 29 -18.81 -6.66 -14.73
CA HIS A 29 -18.88 -7.63 -13.62
C HIS A 29 -17.80 -7.45 -12.55
N GLY A 30 -16.83 -6.54 -12.76
CA GLY A 30 -15.69 -6.35 -11.86
C GLY A 30 -14.66 -7.47 -11.94
N GLY A 31 -13.47 -7.22 -11.40
CA GLY A 31 -12.34 -8.15 -11.47
C GLY A 31 -11.57 -8.05 -12.79
N PHE A 32 -10.60 -8.94 -12.97
CA PHE A 32 -9.64 -8.86 -14.05
C PHE A 32 -9.63 -10.15 -14.87
N PHE A 33 -9.66 -10.01 -16.19
CA PHE A 33 -9.46 -11.10 -17.13
C PHE A 33 -7.99 -11.53 -17.15
N ALA A 34 -7.74 -12.81 -17.45
CA ALA A 34 -6.39 -13.36 -17.60
C ALA A 34 -5.66 -12.84 -18.86
N THR A 35 -6.42 -12.35 -19.86
CA THR A 35 -5.88 -11.82 -21.11
C THR A 35 -6.30 -10.38 -21.32
N GLY A 36 -5.46 -9.59 -21.97
CA GLY A 36 -5.72 -8.18 -22.25
C GLY A 36 -6.80 -7.97 -23.31
N CYS A 37 -7.42 -6.79 -23.32
CA CYS A 37 -8.41 -6.43 -24.35
C CYS A 37 -7.78 -6.23 -25.73
N ASP A 38 -6.48 -6.01 -25.80
CA ASP A 38 -5.67 -5.85 -27.02
C ASP A 38 -5.60 -7.13 -27.87
N VAL A 39 -5.77 -8.30 -27.27
CA VAL A 39 -5.82 -9.61 -27.96
C VAL A 39 -7.24 -10.20 -28.04
N GLN A 40 -8.26 -9.44 -27.65
CA GLN A 40 -9.64 -9.94 -27.57
C GLN A 40 -10.20 -10.41 -28.92
N GLY A 41 -9.80 -9.78 -30.03
CA GLY A 41 -10.25 -10.15 -31.37
C GLY A 41 -9.84 -11.58 -31.79
N ASP A 42 -8.81 -12.13 -31.14
CA ASP A 42 -8.26 -13.45 -31.43
C ASP A 42 -8.79 -14.54 -30.48
N LEU A 43 -9.61 -14.16 -29.48
CA LEU A 43 -10.12 -15.05 -28.44
C LEU A 43 -11.65 -15.19 -28.52
N LEU A 44 -12.14 -16.43 -28.45
CA LEU A 44 -13.58 -16.69 -28.39
C LEU A 44 -14.19 -16.22 -27.05
N VAL A 45 -13.44 -16.36 -25.94
CA VAL A 45 -13.86 -16.02 -24.58
C VAL A 45 -12.63 -15.55 -23.79
N ARG A 46 -12.81 -14.52 -22.94
CA ARG A 46 -11.84 -14.12 -21.92
C ARG A 46 -12.29 -14.64 -20.57
N LEU A 47 -11.43 -15.37 -19.89
CA LEU A 47 -11.71 -15.97 -18.59
C LEU A 47 -11.11 -15.13 -17.46
N LYS A 48 -11.75 -15.20 -16.29
CA LYS A 48 -11.16 -14.73 -15.03
C LYS A 48 -10.74 -15.98 -14.26
N GLU A 49 -9.50 -16.00 -13.80
CA GLU A 49 -9.03 -17.05 -12.92
C GLU A 49 -9.66 -16.88 -11.54
N ASP A 50 -10.18 -17.97 -10.97
CA ASP A 50 -10.92 -18.00 -9.71
C ASP A 50 -10.23 -18.86 -8.63
N TYR A 51 -8.96 -19.22 -8.87
CA TYR A 51 -8.16 -20.13 -8.06
C TYR A 51 -6.69 -19.69 -7.99
N ASP A 52 -6.14 -19.56 -6.78
CA ASP A 52 -4.71 -19.32 -6.56
C ASP A 52 -3.99 -20.68 -6.45
N GLY A 53 -3.39 -21.11 -7.56
CA GLY A 53 -2.65 -22.36 -7.64
C GLY A 53 -1.17 -22.21 -7.31
N ALA A 54 -0.32 -22.99 -7.99
CA ALA A 54 1.13 -22.77 -7.95
C ALA A 54 1.50 -21.37 -8.45
N GLU A 55 0.74 -20.87 -9.42
CA GLU A 55 0.69 -19.47 -9.81
C GLU A 55 -0.60 -18.85 -9.23
N PRO A 56 -0.50 -17.72 -8.51
CA PRO A 56 -1.69 -17.04 -8.00
C PRO A 56 -2.49 -16.41 -9.14
N ALA A 57 -3.81 -16.39 -9.03
CA ALA A 57 -4.67 -15.77 -10.02
C ALA A 57 -4.32 -14.28 -10.16
N GLY A 58 -4.26 -13.78 -11.41
CA GLY A 58 -3.97 -12.37 -11.66
C GLY A 58 -4.94 -11.43 -10.93
N GLY A 59 -6.22 -11.83 -10.87
CA GLY A 59 -7.27 -11.11 -10.12
C GLY A 59 -6.99 -11.03 -8.62
N SER A 60 -6.53 -12.11 -7.98
CA SER A 60 -6.21 -12.11 -6.54
C SER A 60 -5.01 -11.22 -6.24
N CYS A 61 -3.97 -11.27 -7.09
CA CYS A 61 -2.82 -10.38 -7.00
C CYS A 61 -3.22 -8.90 -7.09
N LEU A 62 -4.08 -8.56 -8.06
CA LEU A 62 -4.53 -7.19 -8.29
C LEU A 62 -5.50 -6.70 -7.20
N ALA A 63 -6.33 -7.58 -6.64
CA ALA A 63 -7.16 -7.25 -5.47
C ALA A 63 -6.30 -6.88 -4.26
N LEU A 64 -5.27 -7.68 -3.98
CA LEU A 64 -4.34 -7.41 -2.88
C LEU A 64 -3.53 -6.14 -3.11
N ALA A 65 -3.06 -5.91 -4.34
CA ALA A 65 -2.36 -4.68 -4.70
C ALA A 65 -3.25 -3.44 -4.52
N ALA A 66 -4.51 -3.50 -4.98
CA ALA A 66 -5.47 -2.41 -4.80
C ALA A 66 -5.77 -2.14 -3.32
N ALA A 67 -5.97 -3.19 -2.51
CA ALA A 67 -6.19 -3.06 -1.07
C ALA A 67 -4.96 -2.45 -0.36
N ARG A 68 -3.74 -2.84 -0.74
CA ARG A 68 -2.50 -2.26 -0.19
C ARG A 68 -2.30 -0.81 -0.57
N LEU A 69 -2.53 -0.47 -1.84
CA LEU A 69 -2.42 0.92 -2.32
C LEU A 69 -3.47 1.80 -1.64
N ALA A 70 -4.68 1.31 -1.42
CA ALA A 70 -5.71 2.04 -0.67
C ALA A 70 -5.29 2.40 0.76
N GLY A 71 -4.39 1.62 1.38
CA GLY A 71 -3.85 1.93 2.70
C GLY A 71 -2.91 3.13 2.73
N TRP A 72 -2.33 3.51 1.58
CA TRP A 72 -1.43 4.65 1.45
C TRP A 72 -2.13 5.94 0.99
N GLU A 73 -3.37 5.85 0.54
CA GLU A 73 -4.14 6.96 -0.01
C GLU A 73 -5.21 7.48 0.95
N GLU A 74 -5.55 8.75 0.83
CA GLU A 74 -6.70 9.37 1.50
C GLU A 74 -7.82 9.75 0.53
N GLY A 75 -9.02 9.95 1.08
CA GLY A 75 -10.18 10.46 0.35
C GLY A 75 -10.53 9.66 -0.91
N ARG A 76 -10.83 10.37 -2.01
CA ARG A 76 -11.38 9.75 -3.23
C ARG A 76 -10.43 8.74 -3.89
N ALA A 77 -9.13 8.95 -3.82
CA ALA A 77 -8.16 8.02 -4.40
C ALA A 77 -8.20 6.67 -3.66
N ALA A 78 -8.26 6.73 -2.33
CA ALA A 78 -8.42 5.55 -1.48
C ALA A 78 -9.75 4.82 -1.76
N ASP A 79 -10.85 5.55 -1.87
CA ASP A 79 -12.18 4.99 -2.13
C ASP A 79 -12.25 4.26 -3.48
N GLN A 80 -11.62 4.82 -4.51
CA GLN A 80 -11.54 4.19 -5.83
C GLN A 80 -10.77 2.86 -5.77
N LEU A 81 -9.62 2.84 -5.07
CA LEU A 81 -8.81 1.63 -4.91
C LEU A 81 -9.54 0.57 -4.07
N ARG A 82 -10.20 0.96 -2.97
CA ARG A 82 -11.06 0.06 -2.18
C ARG A 82 -12.19 -0.52 -3.02
N THR A 83 -12.79 0.30 -3.90
CA THR A 83 -13.84 -0.16 -4.81
C THR A 83 -13.31 -1.19 -5.81
N VAL A 84 -12.15 -0.95 -6.40
CA VAL A 84 -11.49 -1.92 -7.30
C VAL A 84 -11.24 -3.25 -6.58
N ALA A 85 -10.69 -3.20 -5.36
CA ALA A 85 -10.45 -4.40 -4.56
C ALA A 85 -11.76 -5.14 -4.25
N ARG A 86 -12.79 -4.44 -3.72
CA ARG A 86 -14.09 -5.04 -3.38
C ARG A 86 -14.82 -5.63 -4.58
N ARG A 87 -14.83 -4.94 -5.73
CA ARG A 87 -15.44 -5.45 -6.96
C ARG A 87 -14.70 -6.67 -7.50
N THR A 88 -13.38 -6.72 -7.37
CA THR A 88 -12.61 -7.93 -7.68
C THR A 88 -12.99 -9.07 -6.76
N LEU A 89 -13.03 -8.84 -5.44
CA LEU A 89 -13.40 -9.86 -4.45
C LEU A 89 -14.82 -10.40 -4.65
N ALA A 90 -15.76 -9.56 -5.11
CA ALA A 90 -17.11 -10.01 -5.47
C ALA A 90 -17.10 -11.05 -6.59
N ALA A 91 -16.20 -10.92 -7.58
CA ALA A 91 -16.02 -11.93 -8.62
C ALA A 91 -15.47 -13.27 -8.07
N PHE A 92 -14.68 -13.22 -6.99
CA PHE A 92 -14.20 -14.40 -6.24
C PHE A 92 -15.19 -14.88 -5.16
N GLY A 93 -16.36 -14.27 -5.03
CA GLY A 93 -17.23 -14.41 -3.86
C GLY A 93 -17.62 -15.86 -3.53
N THR A 94 -17.84 -16.70 -4.56
CA THR A 94 -18.14 -18.12 -4.36
C THR A 94 -16.94 -18.88 -3.76
N SER A 95 -15.74 -18.69 -4.31
CA SER A 95 -14.51 -19.32 -3.82
C SER A 95 -14.17 -18.83 -2.41
N LEU A 96 -14.25 -17.52 -2.16
CA LEU A 96 -14.03 -16.94 -0.83
C LEU A 96 -15.00 -17.46 0.23
N ALA A 97 -16.29 -17.61 -0.11
CA ALA A 97 -17.30 -18.04 0.85
C ALA A 97 -17.23 -19.54 1.15
N LYS A 98 -16.89 -20.38 0.15
CA LYS A 98 -16.93 -21.84 0.29
C LYS A 98 -15.58 -22.47 0.61
N ALA A 99 -14.49 -21.91 0.08
CA ALA A 99 -13.16 -22.49 0.16
C ALA A 99 -12.07 -21.39 0.12
N PRO A 100 -11.98 -20.49 1.12
CA PRO A 100 -11.03 -19.36 1.10
C PRO A 100 -9.56 -19.78 0.97
N VAL A 101 -9.23 -21.02 1.36
CA VAL A 101 -7.90 -21.62 1.20
C VAL A 101 -7.49 -21.81 -0.27
N THR A 102 -8.43 -21.80 -1.21
CA THR A 102 -8.16 -21.89 -2.65
C THR A 102 -7.86 -20.54 -3.29
N VAL A 103 -8.04 -19.44 -2.54
CA VAL A 103 -7.79 -18.06 -2.99
C VAL A 103 -7.13 -17.22 -1.87
N PRO A 104 -6.01 -17.68 -1.27
CA PRO A 104 -5.36 -17.02 -0.14
C PRO A 104 -5.02 -15.53 -0.36
N LEU A 105 -4.66 -15.10 -1.58
CA LEU A 105 -4.35 -13.68 -1.82
C LEU A 105 -5.61 -12.83 -1.84
N ALA A 106 -6.70 -13.32 -2.43
CA ALA A 106 -8.01 -12.67 -2.37
C ALA A 106 -8.53 -12.63 -0.92
N ALA A 107 -8.37 -13.71 -0.15
CA ALA A 107 -8.75 -13.75 1.26
C ALA A 107 -7.94 -12.74 2.09
N THR A 108 -6.64 -12.62 1.81
CA THR A 108 -5.77 -11.60 2.44
C THR A 108 -6.20 -10.18 2.08
N ALA A 109 -6.57 -9.94 0.82
CA ALA A 109 -7.08 -8.64 0.38
C ALA A 109 -8.39 -8.28 1.08
N ALA A 110 -9.31 -9.24 1.21
CA ALA A 110 -10.57 -9.06 1.95
C ALA A 110 -10.31 -8.71 3.41
N TRP A 111 -9.43 -9.44 4.08
CA TRP A 111 -9.06 -9.15 5.47
C TRP A 111 -8.40 -7.77 5.63
N LEU A 112 -7.50 -7.39 4.70
CA LEU A 112 -6.81 -6.11 4.72
C LEU A 112 -7.77 -4.91 4.59
N LEU A 113 -8.84 -5.04 3.81
CA LEU A 113 -9.85 -3.99 3.64
C LEU A 113 -10.65 -3.70 4.92
N GLU A 114 -10.65 -4.62 5.87
CA GLU A 114 -11.30 -4.48 7.18
C GLU A 114 -10.34 -3.94 8.25
N GLN A 115 -9.06 -3.77 7.95
CA GLN A 115 -8.09 -3.19 8.88
C GLN A 115 -7.90 -1.69 8.60
N PRO A 116 -7.86 -0.85 9.64
CA PRO A 116 -7.36 0.51 9.47
C PRO A 116 -5.88 0.45 9.07
N PRO A 117 -5.41 1.30 8.14
CA PRO A 117 -4.01 1.25 7.72
C PRO A 117 -3.10 1.66 8.87
N LEU A 118 -2.07 0.85 9.11
CA LEU A 118 -1.06 1.06 10.14
C LEU A 118 0.30 1.30 9.49
N HIS A 119 0.92 2.42 9.78
CA HIS A 119 2.20 2.83 9.23
C HIS A 119 3.23 3.02 10.35
N LEU A 120 4.42 2.45 10.14
CA LEU A 120 5.62 2.65 10.94
C LEU A 120 6.60 3.44 10.09
N ILE A 121 6.66 4.75 10.33
CA ILE A 121 7.47 5.67 9.55
C ILE A 121 8.73 6.03 10.33
N LEU A 122 9.89 5.72 9.76
CA LEU A 122 11.18 6.19 10.27
C LEU A 122 11.52 7.51 9.57
N VAL A 123 11.48 8.61 10.32
CA VAL A 123 12.00 9.89 9.85
C VAL A 123 13.49 9.95 10.19
N VAL A 124 14.34 10.16 9.19
CA VAL A 124 15.79 9.97 9.30
C VAL A 124 16.53 11.26 8.94
N GLY A 125 17.33 11.78 9.87
CA GLY A 125 18.26 12.90 9.62
C GLY A 125 19.38 12.56 8.65
N SER A 126 20.20 13.55 8.29
CA SER A 126 21.19 13.41 7.21
C SER A 126 22.52 12.74 7.61
N SER A 127 22.81 12.54 8.90
CA SER A 127 24.13 12.03 9.31
C SER A 127 24.31 10.52 9.13
N ALA A 128 25.59 10.10 9.11
CA ALA A 128 25.96 8.69 9.10
C ALA A 128 25.48 7.94 10.35
N ALA A 129 25.40 8.64 11.50
CA ALA A 129 24.87 8.07 12.73
C ALA A 129 23.36 7.81 12.61
N ALA A 130 22.60 8.74 12.02
CA ALA A 130 21.18 8.56 11.73
C ALA A 130 20.94 7.39 10.76
N ALA A 131 21.74 7.27 9.70
CA ALA A 131 21.65 6.14 8.76
C ALA A 131 21.91 4.78 9.44
N THR A 132 22.94 4.71 10.31
CA THR A 132 23.25 3.50 11.08
C THR A 132 22.10 3.14 12.04
N ARG A 133 21.53 4.14 12.71
CA ARG A 133 20.39 3.96 13.62
C ARG A 133 19.14 3.51 12.87
N ARG A 134 18.86 4.06 11.68
CA ARG A 134 17.78 3.61 10.80
C ARG A 134 17.93 2.12 10.49
N ASP A 135 19.12 1.68 10.08
CA ASP A 135 19.35 0.29 9.70
C ASP A 135 19.15 -0.67 10.88
N GLU A 136 19.60 -0.28 12.07
CA GLU A 136 19.33 -1.02 13.31
C GLU A 136 17.83 -1.09 13.63
N LEU A 137 17.08 0.01 13.51
CA LEU A 137 15.63 0.02 13.73
C LEU A 137 14.89 -0.82 12.70
N LEU A 138 15.26 -0.74 11.41
CA LEU A 138 14.69 -1.57 10.35
C LEU A 138 14.95 -3.05 10.59
N ARG A 139 16.11 -3.41 11.15
CA ARG A 139 16.42 -4.79 11.54
C ARG A 139 15.51 -5.24 12.68
N ARG A 140 15.37 -4.45 13.75
CA ARG A 140 14.44 -4.74 14.86
C ARG A 140 13.01 -4.91 14.36
N LEU A 141 12.51 -4.01 13.53
CA LEU A 141 11.15 -4.09 12.96
C LEU A 141 10.93 -5.38 12.16
N ARG A 142 11.95 -5.88 11.45
CA ARG A 142 11.87 -7.14 10.71
C ARG A 142 11.86 -8.38 11.61
N GLU A 143 12.48 -8.30 12.78
CA GLU A 143 12.61 -9.42 13.72
C GLU A 143 11.42 -9.53 14.70
N GLN A 144 10.68 -8.44 14.89
CA GLN A 144 9.54 -8.38 15.80
C GLN A 144 8.26 -8.94 15.17
N PRO A 145 7.35 -9.53 15.98
CA PRO A 145 6.04 -9.97 15.51
C PRO A 145 5.11 -8.75 15.35
N LEU A 146 5.31 -7.98 14.28
CA LEU A 146 4.44 -6.87 13.93
C LEU A 146 3.13 -7.36 13.30
N PRO A 147 2.04 -6.56 13.36
CA PRO A 147 0.84 -6.84 12.61
C PRO A 147 1.20 -6.97 11.12
N ARG A 148 0.86 -8.10 10.49
CA ARG A 148 1.29 -8.43 9.11
C ARG A 148 0.82 -7.45 8.03
N TYR A 149 -0.09 -6.54 8.39
CA TYR A 149 -0.62 -5.47 7.54
C TYR A 149 0.07 -4.12 7.74
N ALA A 150 1.03 -4.03 8.67
CA ALA A 150 1.76 -2.79 8.91
C ALA A 150 2.65 -2.43 7.71
N TYR A 151 2.61 -1.17 7.34
CA TYR A 151 3.49 -0.57 6.35
C TYR A 151 4.72 0.00 7.03
N VAL A 152 5.92 -0.32 6.54
CA VAL A 152 7.18 0.23 7.08
C VAL A 152 7.84 1.07 6.00
N LEU A 153 8.19 2.31 6.34
CA LEU A 153 8.78 3.25 5.41
C LEU A 153 9.83 4.11 6.09
N SER A 154 10.93 4.38 5.38
CA SER A 154 11.95 5.33 5.81
C SER A 154 11.83 6.57 4.95
N VAL A 155 11.78 7.74 5.60
CA VAL A 155 11.64 9.04 4.95
C VAL A 155 12.79 9.95 5.42
N PRO A 156 13.56 10.54 4.50
CA PRO A 156 14.53 11.57 4.86
C PRO A 156 13.83 12.79 5.48
N ALA A 157 14.37 13.31 6.57
CA ALA A 157 13.84 14.51 7.24
C ALA A 157 13.75 15.71 6.29
N ALA A 158 14.76 15.85 5.42
CA ALA A 158 14.83 16.92 4.42
C ALA A 158 13.68 16.90 3.41
N ASP A 159 13.10 15.72 3.11
CA ASP A 159 11.97 15.60 2.18
C ASP A 159 10.67 16.14 2.80
N LEU A 160 10.54 16.08 4.13
CA LEU A 160 9.40 16.61 4.88
C LEU A 160 9.50 18.13 5.10
N ALA A 161 10.73 18.64 5.27
CA ALA A 161 10.97 20.08 5.45
C ALA A 161 10.93 20.88 4.13
N ALA A 162 11.01 20.19 2.99
CA ALA A 162 11.03 20.85 1.69
C ALA A 162 9.68 21.50 1.36
N THR A 163 9.71 22.81 1.06
CA THR A 163 8.53 23.58 0.56
C THR A 163 7.87 22.91 -0.65
N ARG A 164 8.66 22.15 -1.42
CA ARG A 164 8.18 21.24 -2.46
C ARG A 164 9.02 19.98 -2.41
N ALA A 165 8.39 18.86 -2.09
CA ALA A 165 9.03 17.56 -2.11
C ALA A 165 9.61 17.26 -3.51
N PRO A 166 10.84 16.71 -3.62
CA PRO A 166 11.38 16.27 -4.88
C PRO A 166 10.41 15.33 -5.60
N THR A 167 10.29 15.42 -6.92
CA THR A 167 9.32 14.60 -7.69
C THR A 167 9.52 13.10 -7.47
N ASP A 168 10.77 12.67 -7.23
CA ASP A 168 11.13 11.26 -7.00
C ASP A 168 11.14 10.88 -5.51
N SER A 169 10.76 11.79 -4.61
CA SER A 169 10.70 11.53 -3.18
C SER A 169 9.45 10.72 -2.80
N VAL A 170 9.56 10.00 -1.68
CA VAL A 170 8.44 9.26 -1.10
C VAL A 170 7.29 10.19 -0.70
N VAL A 171 7.61 11.40 -0.22
CA VAL A 171 6.62 12.40 0.19
C VAL A 171 5.79 12.90 -1.00
N ALA A 172 6.38 12.99 -2.20
CA ALA A 172 5.63 13.31 -3.41
C ALA A 172 4.64 12.21 -3.81
N ALA A 173 4.97 10.93 -3.54
CA ALA A 173 4.09 9.80 -3.80
C ALA A 173 3.02 9.61 -2.72
N VAL A 174 3.27 10.07 -1.50
CA VAL A 174 2.41 9.91 -0.32
C VAL A 174 2.28 11.25 0.43
N PRO A 175 1.47 12.20 -0.10
CA PRO A 175 1.48 13.59 0.36
C PRO A 175 1.11 13.80 1.83
N TRP A 176 0.22 12.94 2.37
CA TRP A 176 -0.25 13.05 3.75
C TRP A 176 0.85 12.93 4.80
N LEU A 177 2.00 12.33 4.43
CA LEU A 177 3.17 12.24 5.30
C LEU A 177 3.71 13.62 5.68
N ALA A 178 3.68 14.59 4.77
CA ALA A 178 4.17 15.95 5.04
C ALA A 178 3.32 16.66 6.10
N ASP A 179 2.01 16.43 6.07
CA ASP A 179 1.05 17.09 6.97
C ASP A 179 0.99 16.40 8.34
N SER A 180 1.25 15.09 8.39
CA SER A 180 1.02 14.25 9.57
C SER A 180 2.27 13.96 10.39
N LEU A 181 3.46 14.03 9.79
CA LEU A 181 4.72 13.77 10.47
C LEU A 181 5.29 15.05 11.05
N PRO A 182 5.80 15.03 12.29
CA PRO A 182 6.43 16.20 12.87
C PRO A 182 7.80 16.46 12.21
N PRO A 183 8.21 17.74 12.10
CA PRO A 183 9.58 18.07 11.76
C PRO A 183 10.51 17.53 12.86
N LEU A 184 11.63 16.92 12.48
CA LEU A 184 12.69 16.57 13.42
C LEU A 184 13.30 17.88 13.96
N ALA A 185 13.25 18.07 15.28
CA ALA A 185 13.77 19.28 15.93
C ALA A 185 15.29 19.49 15.73
N ASP A 186 16.03 18.41 15.45
CA ASP A 186 17.46 18.42 15.12
C ASP A 186 17.66 17.64 13.81
N GLU A 187 17.62 18.35 12.67
CA GLU A 187 17.60 17.76 11.32
C GLU A 187 18.86 16.96 10.97
N GLN A 188 19.95 17.09 11.74
CA GLN A 188 21.24 16.54 11.37
C GLN A 188 21.52 15.12 11.91
N ASP A 189 21.06 14.75 13.11
CA ASP A 189 21.52 13.51 13.79
C ASP A 189 20.44 12.55 14.30
N GLY A 190 19.16 12.91 14.23
CA GLY A 190 18.07 12.12 14.81
C GLY A 190 17.46 11.04 13.92
N VAL A 191 16.91 10.00 14.54
CA VAL A 191 15.93 9.10 13.92
C VAL A 191 14.69 9.06 14.81
N ALA A 192 13.52 9.31 14.23
CA ALA A 192 12.24 9.24 14.93
C ALA A 192 11.37 8.14 14.32
N LEU A 193 10.84 7.25 15.18
CA LEU A 193 9.83 6.28 14.79
C LEU A 193 8.43 6.86 15.06
N CYS A 194 7.67 7.07 13.99
CA CYS A 194 6.29 7.51 14.05
C CYS A 194 5.37 6.32 13.78
N VAL A 195 4.37 6.12 14.64
CA VAL A 195 3.31 5.13 14.42
C VAL A 195 2.04 5.87 14.05
N CYS A 196 1.56 5.63 12.83
CA CYS A 196 0.38 6.29 12.29
C CYS A 196 -0.70 5.25 12.01
N ALA A 197 -1.86 5.40 12.65
CA ALA A 197 -3.03 4.56 12.42
C ALA A 197 -4.11 5.43 11.80
N ASP A 198 -4.67 4.96 10.68
CA ASP A 198 -5.69 5.71 9.92
C ASP A 198 -5.26 7.17 9.64
N PHE A 199 -4.04 7.30 9.11
CA PHE A 199 -3.40 8.57 8.75
C PHE A 199 -3.11 9.54 9.91
N ALA A 200 -3.43 9.17 11.16
CA ALA A 200 -3.11 9.96 12.34
C ALA A 200 -1.87 9.40 13.07
N CYS A 201 -0.83 10.23 13.23
CA CYS A 201 0.42 9.84 13.86
C CYS A 201 0.44 10.11 15.38
N ARG A 202 0.96 9.16 16.16
CA ARG A 202 1.26 9.34 17.58
C ARG A 202 2.54 10.18 17.77
N ARG A 203 2.80 10.57 19.02
CA ARG A 203 4.08 11.19 19.39
C ARG A 203 5.24 10.31 18.90
N PRO A 204 6.24 10.87 18.20
CA PRO A 204 7.38 10.09 17.75
C PRO A 204 8.19 9.54 18.92
N ALA A 205 8.65 8.31 18.78
CA ALA A 205 9.66 7.71 19.66
C ALA A 205 11.05 8.06 19.12
N THR A 206 11.87 8.71 19.92
CA THR A 206 13.23 9.13 19.56
C THR A 206 14.30 8.43 20.41
N THR A 207 13.91 7.88 21.56
CA THR A 207 14.79 7.12 22.47
C THR A 207 14.60 5.60 22.34
N ASP A 208 15.58 4.81 22.75
CA ASP A 208 15.47 3.34 22.71
C ASP A 208 14.32 2.82 23.58
N ASP A 209 14.11 3.39 24.77
CA ASP A 209 13.04 2.98 25.68
C ASP A 209 11.65 3.27 25.07
N GLU A 210 11.46 4.43 24.45
CA GLU A 210 10.22 4.76 23.75
C GLU A 210 9.98 3.83 22.56
N VAL A 211 11.02 3.51 21.79
CA VAL A 211 10.91 2.57 20.67
C VAL A 211 10.51 1.19 21.17
N GLN A 212 11.13 0.70 22.25
CA GLN A 212 10.77 -0.61 22.82
C GLN A 212 9.32 -0.63 23.30
N GLN A 213 8.86 0.44 23.97
CA GLN A 213 7.46 0.55 24.38
C GLN A 213 6.51 0.52 23.18
N VAL A 214 6.82 1.30 22.14
CA VAL A 214 6.04 1.32 20.91
C VAL A 214 5.96 -0.06 20.27
N LEU A 215 7.07 -0.80 20.21
CA LEU A 215 7.10 -2.15 19.65
C LEU A 215 6.29 -3.13 20.50
N ALA A 216 6.33 -3.03 21.82
CA ALA A 216 5.54 -3.85 22.72
C ALA A 216 4.03 -3.60 22.57
N ASP A 217 3.62 -2.34 22.37
CA ASP A 217 2.21 -1.96 22.18
C ASP A 217 1.62 -2.47 20.85
N LEU A 218 2.48 -2.88 19.89
CA LEU A 218 2.09 -3.38 18.58
C LEU A 218 1.96 -4.90 18.51
N GLN A 219 2.33 -5.62 19.57
CA GLN A 219 2.22 -7.08 19.69
C GLN A 219 0.81 -7.51 20.14
#